data_AF-A0A936SQ81-F1
#
_entry.id   AF-A0A936SQ81-F1
#
_cell.length_a   1.000
_cell.length_b   1.000
_cell.length_c   1.000
_cell.angle_alpha   90.00
_cell.angle_beta   90.00
_cell.angle_gamma   90.00
#
_symmetry.space_group_name_H-M   'P 1'
#
loop_
_entity.id
_entity.type
_entity.pdbx_description
1 polymer ?
#
loop_
_entity_poly.entity_id
_entity_poly.type
_entity_poly.pdbx_seq_one_letter_code
_entity_poly.pdbx_strand_id
1 'polypeptide(L)'
;MSHGTPESNSSRVELLPEQVAALLDRAQQARKRGDLPAARALLHALAAHRPEMPQVWMVLAAVAETRAEQRHALERVIALDPQNPLAQRGLARINAATPAPAAAAIQAPTAPPPQLPTPAEEFAPAAVQSVAAARPGVGSAPLLTPTTPTAAERARAIRWPLYLVIAVAALIALAALWWLRSTDAPTAAPAATPALPGVVAAPTPAAATAAALLDTAPAVDAATTVLPTPARPTSAPTSVATLVPTLVVGRVVASEQWHAVLLRPDDAVPIDGSISTFQPQGRFWLALVAIGNDGAAPARMPADLVVLIDRSGQRYLPQPALSTAYLAAYGRGQRGDLSMEDEIPADGGNKSIPLIFDLPPSARELTLVVRGSVAGWPVGAQAR
;
A
#
# COMPACT_ATOMS: atom_id res chain seq x y z
N MET A 1 28.17 -46.73 -36.16
CA MET A 1 27.13 -45.68 -36.14
C MET A 1 25.93 -46.21 -35.37
N SER A 2 25.88 -45.96 -34.06
CA SER A 2 24.63 -46.03 -33.29
C SER A 2 24.69 -44.90 -32.28
N HIS A 3 23.76 -43.97 -32.45
CA HIS A 3 23.64 -42.74 -31.70
C HIS A 3 23.39 -43.02 -30.22
N GLY A 4 24.26 -42.48 -29.37
CA GLY A 4 23.93 -42.22 -27.98
C GLY A 4 22.90 -41.10 -27.92
N THR A 5 21.73 -41.38 -27.39
CA THR A 5 20.77 -40.38 -26.94
C THR A 5 21.37 -39.63 -25.75
N PRO A 6 21.52 -38.30 -25.80
CA PRO A 6 21.73 -37.53 -24.60
C PRO A 6 20.43 -37.54 -23.81
N GLU A 7 20.43 -38.19 -22.65
CA GLU A 7 19.38 -38.00 -21.64
C GLU A 7 19.41 -36.53 -21.21
N SER A 8 18.52 -35.74 -21.83
CA SER A 8 18.21 -34.38 -21.40
C SER A 8 17.56 -34.41 -20.02
N ASN A 9 18.42 -34.41 -19.02
CA ASN A 9 18.47 -33.43 -17.94
C ASN A 9 17.32 -32.40 -17.97
N SER A 10 16.12 -32.81 -17.55
CA SER A 10 15.03 -31.91 -17.16
C SER A 10 14.79 -32.12 -15.68
N SER A 11 15.78 -31.68 -14.91
CA SER A 11 15.74 -31.51 -13.46
C SER A 11 14.68 -30.46 -13.11
N ARG A 12 13.39 -30.81 -13.24
CA ARG A 12 12.30 -30.08 -12.60
C ARG A 12 12.57 -30.26 -11.12
N VAL A 13 13.08 -29.22 -10.46
CA VAL A 13 13.42 -29.22 -9.04
C VAL A 13 12.17 -29.66 -8.28
N GLU A 14 12.10 -30.94 -7.94
CA GLU A 14 10.96 -31.52 -7.28
C GLU A 14 11.05 -31.11 -5.82
N LEU A 15 10.20 -30.15 -5.42
CA LEU A 15 10.19 -29.68 -4.04
C LEU A 15 9.86 -30.86 -3.12
N LEU A 16 10.80 -31.16 -2.23
CA LEU A 16 10.65 -32.18 -1.20
C LEU A 16 9.46 -31.83 -0.29
N PRO A 17 8.72 -32.82 0.25
CA PRO A 17 7.54 -32.58 1.08
C PRO A 17 7.83 -31.70 2.30
N GLU A 18 9.03 -31.82 2.89
CA GLU A 18 9.51 -30.95 3.98
C GLU A 18 9.61 -29.47 3.55
N GLN A 19 10.08 -29.21 2.32
CA GLN A 19 10.17 -27.84 1.81
C GLN A 19 8.79 -27.25 1.52
N VAL A 20 7.85 -28.08 1.05
CA VAL A 20 6.45 -27.69 0.86
C VAL A 20 5.82 -27.31 2.20
N ALA A 21 6.03 -28.10 3.25
CA ALA A 21 5.53 -27.80 4.59
C ALA A 21 6.15 -26.49 5.14
N ALA A 22 7.45 -26.30 4.98
CA ALA A 22 8.14 -25.07 5.41
C ALA A 22 7.66 -23.82 4.65
N LEU A 23 7.42 -23.93 3.34
CA LEU A 23 6.88 -22.84 2.52
C LEU A 23 5.43 -22.51 2.91
N LEU A 24 4.61 -23.53 3.19
CA LEU A 24 3.24 -23.33 3.64
C LEU A 24 3.20 -22.64 5.02
N ASP A 25 4.05 -23.05 5.96
CA ASP A 25 4.15 -22.40 7.27
C ASP A 25 4.61 -20.95 7.13
N ARG A 26 5.61 -20.68 6.28
CA ARG A 26 6.07 -19.31 5.98
C ARG A 26 4.97 -18.45 5.37
N ALA A 27 4.16 -19.00 4.48
CA ALA A 27 3.00 -18.30 3.92
C ALA A 27 1.93 -18.02 4.99
N GLN A 28 1.68 -18.96 5.90
CA GLN A 28 0.77 -18.75 7.03
C GLN A 28 1.28 -17.69 8.01
N GLN A 29 2.58 -17.67 8.31
CA GLN A 29 3.21 -16.65 9.13
C GLN A 29 3.12 -15.27 8.48
N ALA A 30 3.41 -15.16 7.18
CA ALA A 30 3.24 -13.91 6.43
C ALA A 30 1.79 -13.39 6.52
N ARG A 31 0.81 -14.29 6.39
CA ARG A 31 -0.61 -13.95 6.59
C ARG A 31 -0.90 -13.46 8.01
N LYS A 32 -0.39 -14.14 9.05
CA LYS A 32 -0.55 -13.73 10.46
C LYS A 32 0.07 -12.36 10.74
N ARG A 33 1.14 -12.00 10.03
CA ARG A 33 1.81 -10.70 10.09
C ARG A 33 1.11 -9.60 9.27
N GLY A 34 0.04 -9.93 8.54
CA GLY A 34 -0.66 -9.00 7.66
C GLY A 34 0.01 -8.79 6.29
N ASP A 35 1.10 -9.49 5.98
CA ASP A 35 1.77 -9.42 4.68
C ASP A 35 1.07 -10.36 3.67
N LEU A 36 -0.12 -9.94 3.25
CA LEU A 36 -0.92 -10.66 2.26
C LEU A 36 -0.21 -10.80 0.90
N PRO A 37 0.49 -9.78 0.36
CA PRO A 37 1.23 -9.91 -0.89
C PRO A 37 2.31 -11.00 -0.83
N ALA A 38 3.12 -11.03 0.23
CA ALA A 38 4.16 -12.06 0.37
C ALA A 38 3.56 -13.46 0.56
N ALA A 39 2.50 -13.59 1.37
CA ALA A 39 1.80 -14.86 1.53
C ALA A 39 1.26 -15.38 0.19
N ARG A 40 0.68 -14.50 -0.62
CA ARG A 40 0.11 -14.84 -1.93
C ARG A 40 1.19 -15.25 -2.93
N ALA A 41 2.30 -14.52 -2.99
CA ALA A 41 3.43 -14.88 -3.86
C ALA A 41 3.97 -16.28 -3.56
N LEU A 42 4.14 -16.60 -2.26
CA LEU A 42 4.57 -17.94 -1.81
C LEU A 42 3.56 -19.03 -2.20
N LEU A 43 2.26 -18.77 -2.02
CA LEU A 43 1.20 -19.73 -2.33
C LEU A 43 1.03 -19.96 -3.83
N HIS A 44 1.18 -18.93 -4.68
CA HIS A 44 1.19 -19.09 -6.14
C HIS A 44 2.38 -19.92 -6.61
N ALA A 45 3.57 -19.66 -6.07
CA ALA A 45 4.75 -20.44 -6.39
C ALA A 45 4.54 -21.92 -6.01
N LEU A 46 3.95 -22.18 -4.85
CA LEU A 46 3.67 -23.52 -4.36
C LEU A 46 2.56 -24.22 -5.17
N ALA A 47 1.51 -23.50 -5.56
CA ALA A 47 0.45 -24.00 -6.43
C ALA A 47 0.95 -24.32 -7.85
N ALA A 48 1.95 -23.59 -8.36
CA ALA A 48 2.58 -23.88 -9.65
C ALA A 48 3.43 -25.17 -9.63
N HIS A 49 4.02 -25.51 -8.48
CA HIS A 49 4.84 -26.72 -8.32
C HIS A 49 4.03 -27.94 -7.90
N ARG A 50 2.98 -27.75 -7.09
CA ARG A 50 2.11 -28.79 -6.52
C ARG A 50 0.63 -28.45 -6.75
N PRO A 51 0.17 -28.46 -8.02
CA PRO A 51 -1.21 -28.12 -8.35
C PRO A 51 -2.25 -29.08 -7.75
N GLU A 52 -1.85 -30.29 -7.35
CA GLU A 52 -2.69 -31.35 -6.82
C GLU A 52 -3.12 -31.18 -5.35
N MET A 53 -2.54 -30.22 -4.61
CA MET A 53 -2.83 -30.04 -3.18
C MET A 53 -4.03 -29.11 -2.94
N PRO A 54 -5.20 -29.61 -2.49
CA PRO A 54 -6.39 -28.77 -2.29
C PRO A 54 -6.18 -27.71 -1.21
N GLN A 55 -5.36 -28.02 -0.20
CA GLN A 55 -5.12 -27.15 0.94
C GLN A 55 -4.41 -25.84 0.54
N VAL A 56 -3.55 -25.89 -0.47
CA VAL A 56 -2.81 -24.73 -0.99
C VAL A 56 -3.77 -23.75 -1.64
N TRP A 57 -4.60 -24.26 -2.55
CA TRP A 57 -5.65 -23.48 -3.21
C TRP A 57 -6.65 -22.89 -2.23
N MET A 58 -6.96 -23.60 -1.14
CA MET A 58 -7.86 -23.11 -0.09
C MET A 58 -7.27 -21.94 0.69
N VAL A 59 -5.96 -21.98 1.02
CA VAL A 59 -5.28 -20.85 1.65
C VAL A 59 -5.13 -19.69 0.67
N LEU A 60 -4.87 -19.97 -0.61
CA LEU A 60 -4.79 -18.97 -1.68
C LEU A 60 -6.12 -18.21 -1.81
N ALA A 61 -7.26 -18.91 -1.78
CA ALA A 61 -8.58 -18.28 -1.76
C ALA A 61 -8.81 -17.34 -0.56
N ALA A 62 -8.15 -17.58 0.58
CA ALA A 62 -8.27 -16.72 1.75
C ALA A 62 -7.40 -15.45 1.67
N VAL A 63 -6.35 -15.43 0.84
CA VAL A 63 -5.44 -14.28 0.65
C VAL A 63 -5.56 -13.62 -0.72
N ALA A 64 -6.47 -14.11 -1.56
CA ALA A 64 -6.76 -13.59 -2.89
C ALA A 64 -7.10 -12.10 -2.84
N GLU A 65 -6.55 -11.32 -3.77
CA GLU A 65 -6.77 -9.88 -3.84
C GLU A 65 -8.12 -9.56 -4.48
N THR A 66 -8.49 -10.38 -5.46
CA THR A 66 -9.69 -10.17 -6.26
C THR A 66 -10.69 -11.30 -6.07
N ARG A 67 -11.98 -10.99 -6.24
CA ARG A 67 -13.04 -12.01 -6.23
C ARG A 67 -12.87 -13.04 -7.35
N ALA A 68 -12.32 -12.64 -8.49
CA ALA A 68 -12.04 -13.54 -9.61
C ALA A 68 -10.97 -14.57 -9.23
N GLU A 69 -9.87 -14.13 -8.62
CA GLU A 69 -8.83 -15.00 -8.11
C GLU A 69 -9.35 -15.93 -7.00
N GLN A 70 -10.14 -15.38 -6.07
CA GLN A 70 -10.76 -16.16 -5.01
C GLN A 70 -11.67 -17.26 -5.57
N ARG A 71 -12.50 -16.94 -6.57
CA ARG A 71 -13.36 -17.90 -7.27
C ARG A 71 -12.52 -18.99 -7.95
N HIS A 72 -11.50 -18.61 -8.71
CA HIS A 72 -10.63 -19.56 -9.41
C HIS A 72 -9.98 -20.54 -8.44
N ALA A 73 -9.46 -20.05 -7.32
CA ALA A 73 -8.85 -20.89 -6.30
C ALA A 73 -9.84 -21.89 -5.69
N LEU A 74 -11.07 -21.46 -5.39
CA LEU A 74 -12.13 -22.34 -4.87
C LEU A 74 -12.60 -23.38 -5.91
N GLU A 75 -12.69 -23.00 -7.17
CA GLU A 75 -12.99 -23.92 -8.28
C GLU A 75 -11.92 -25.00 -8.41
N ARG A 76 -10.63 -24.63 -8.26
CA ARG A 76 -9.53 -25.61 -8.21
C ARG A 76 -9.64 -26.56 -7.03
N VAL A 77 -10.01 -26.08 -5.84
CA VAL A 77 -10.23 -26.95 -4.68
C VAL A 77 -11.34 -27.97 -4.97
N ILE A 78 -12.47 -27.54 -5.53
CA ILE A 78 -13.60 -28.43 -5.84
C ILE A 78 -13.25 -29.43 -6.95
N ALA A 79 -12.44 -29.03 -7.93
CA ALA A 79 -11.97 -29.92 -8.97
C ALA A 79 -11.07 -31.05 -8.42
N LEU A 80 -10.31 -30.77 -7.36
CA LEU A 80 -9.44 -31.75 -6.70
C LEU A 80 -10.17 -32.57 -5.64
N ASP A 81 -11.05 -31.93 -4.86
CA ASP A 81 -11.84 -32.51 -3.78
C ASP A 81 -13.30 -32.01 -3.89
N PRO A 82 -14.14 -32.72 -4.68
CA PRO A 82 -15.54 -32.34 -4.89
C PRO A 82 -16.37 -32.33 -3.61
N GLN A 83 -15.95 -33.07 -2.58
CA GLN A 83 -16.68 -33.18 -1.32
C GLN A 83 -16.31 -32.10 -0.31
N ASN A 84 -15.45 -31.14 -0.66
CA ASN A 84 -14.99 -30.13 0.27
C ASN A 84 -16.11 -29.12 0.64
N PRO A 85 -16.66 -29.16 1.87
CA PRO A 85 -17.80 -28.33 2.23
C PRO A 85 -17.43 -26.85 2.39
N LEU A 86 -16.16 -26.54 2.69
CA LEU A 86 -15.68 -25.18 2.84
C LEU A 86 -15.59 -24.48 1.48
N ALA A 87 -15.07 -25.18 0.46
CA ALA A 87 -14.95 -24.63 -0.87
C ALA A 87 -16.32 -24.36 -1.51
N GLN A 88 -17.26 -25.32 -1.38
CA GLN A 88 -18.64 -25.16 -1.84
C GLN A 88 -19.34 -23.96 -1.19
N ARG A 89 -19.21 -23.79 0.14
CA ARG A 89 -19.75 -22.64 0.86
C ARG A 89 -19.12 -21.33 0.42
N GLY A 90 -17.80 -21.32 0.19
CA GLY A 90 -17.07 -20.14 -0.31
C GLY A 90 -17.58 -19.68 -1.68
N LEU A 91 -17.74 -20.64 -2.60
CA LEU A 91 -18.18 -20.36 -3.96
C LEU A 91 -19.65 -19.89 -4.00
N ALA A 92 -20.52 -20.50 -3.18
CA ALA A 92 -21.91 -20.05 -3.02
C ALA A 92 -22.00 -18.59 -2.52
N ARG A 93 -21.15 -18.17 -1.58
CA ARG A 93 -21.12 -16.78 -1.08
C ARG A 93 -20.69 -15.78 -2.16
N ILE A 94 -19.68 -16.11 -2.94
CA ILE A 94 -19.19 -15.22 -4.02
C ILE A 94 -20.23 -15.09 -5.13
N ASN A 95 -20.94 -16.17 -5.44
CA ASN A 95 -22.02 -16.15 -6.44
C ASN A 95 -23.24 -15.38 -5.95
N ALA A 96 -23.63 -15.52 -4.68
CA ALA A 96 -24.71 -14.74 -4.08
C ALA A 96 -24.40 -13.23 -4.00
N ALA A 97 -23.12 -12.87 -3.84
CA ALA A 97 -22.67 -11.47 -3.79
C ALA A 97 -22.42 -10.84 -5.17
N THR A 98 -22.54 -11.62 -6.26
CA THR A 98 -22.49 -11.08 -7.62
C THR A 98 -23.93 -10.70 -8.00
N PRO A 99 -24.27 -9.41 -8.12
CA PRO A 99 -25.57 -9.03 -8.67
C PRO A 99 -25.63 -9.61 -10.08
N ALA A 100 -26.65 -10.43 -10.35
CA ALA A 100 -26.91 -10.91 -11.70
C ALA A 100 -26.97 -9.69 -12.64
N PRO A 101 -26.25 -9.68 -13.77
CA PRO A 101 -26.50 -8.69 -14.80
C PRO A 101 -27.98 -8.83 -15.19
N ALA A 102 -28.74 -7.75 -15.00
CA ALA A 102 -30.12 -7.63 -15.41
C ALA A 102 -30.21 -7.63 -16.94
N ALA A 103 -29.95 -8.78 -17.55
CA ALA A 103 -29.95 -9.02 -18.98
C ALA A 103 -30.58 -10.38 -19.30
N ALA A 104 -31.83 -10.58 -18.86
CA ALA A 104 -32.76 -11.58 -19.43
C ALA A 104 -34.18 -11.43 -18.84
N ALA A 105 -34.72 -10.21 -18.79
CA ALA A 105 -36.15 -10.01 -18.52
C ALA A 105 -36.67 -8.75 -19.21
N ILE A 106 -36.39 -8.61 -20.51
CA ILE A 106 -37.35 -7.91 -21.38
C ILE A 106 -38.26 -9.03 -21.89
N GLN A 107 -39.30 -9.35 -21.10
CA GLN A 107 -40.49 -9.97 -21.67
C GLN A 107 -41.12 -8.90 -22.56
N ALA A 108 -40.90 -9.01 -23.86
CA ALA A 108 -41.68 -8.28 -24.85
C ALA A 108 -43.15 -8.71 -24.69
N PRO A 109 -44.11 -7.78 -24.52
CA PRO A 109 -45.51 -8.10 -24.68
C PRO A 109 -45.73 -8.60 -26.11
N THR A 110 -46.37 -9.75 -26.24
CA THR A 110 -46.84 -10.32 -27.50
C THR A 110 -47.75 -9.31 -28.20
N ALA A 111 -47.20 -8.57 -29.16
CA ALA A 111 -47.98 -7.86 -30.17
C ALA A 111 -48.30 -8.86 -31.31
N PRO A 112 -49.56 -8.91 -31.79
CA PRO A 112 -49.94 -9.80 -32.88
C PRO A 112 -49.24 -9.38 -34.19
N PRO A 113 -48.94 -10.34 -35.09
CA PRO A 113 -48.22 -10.05 -36.32
C PRO A 113 -49.05 -9.15 -37.25
N PRO A 114 -48.47 -8.09 -37.84
CA PRO A 114 -49.13 -7.28 -38.85
C PRO A 114 -49.27 -8.08 -40.16
N GLN A 115 -50.49 -8.10 -40.69
CA GLN A 115 -50.79 -8.63 -42.00
C GLN A 115 -50.08 -7.80 -43.08
N LEU A 116 -49.44 -8.49 -44.03
CA LEU A 116 -48.91 -7.93 -45.27
C LEU A 116 -50.05 -7.35 -46.13
N PRO A 117 -49.98 -6.09 -46.59
CA PRO A 117 -50.76 -5.65 -47.73
C PRO A 117 -50.01 -5.95 -49.04
N THR A 118 -50.65 -6.73 -49.89
CA THR A 118 -50.37 -6.95 -51.32
C THR A 118 -50.50 -5.64 -52.11
N PRO A 119 -49.71 -5.42 -53.19
CA PRO A 119 -49.67 -4.17 -53.95
C PRO A 119 -50.72 -4.13 -55.07
N ALA A 120 -51.27 -2.94 -55.32
CA ALA A 120 -51.92 -2.52 -56.56
C ALA A 120 -51.75 -0.98 -56.63
N GLU A 121 -51.12 -0.46 -57.70
CA GLU A 121 -51.76 0.36 -58.74
C GLU A 121 -52.59 1.52 -58.16
N GLU A 122 -52.50 2.77 -58.60
CA GLU A 122 -51.92 3.45 -59.75
C GLU A 122 -52.18 4.95 -59.46
N PHE A 123 -51.69 5.84 -60.32
CA PHE A 123 -51.99 7.28 -60.40
C PHE A 123 -51.02 8.22 -59.65
N ALA A 124 -50.06 8.71 -60.43
CA ALA A 124 -49.57 10.09 -60.39
C ALA A 124 -50.71 11.08 -60.78
N PRO A 125 -50.51 12.43 -60.88
CA PRO A 125 -49.37 13.28 -60.50
C PRO A 125 -49.76 14.57 -59.73
N ALA A 126 -48.74 15.36 -59.39
CA ALA A 126 -48.71 16.83 -59.35
C ALA A 126 -49.07 17.63 -58.07
N ALA A 127 -48.22 18.65 -57.88
CA ALA A 127 -48.46 19.97 -57.32
C ALA A 127 -48.21 20.25 -55.81
N VAL A 128 -47.07 20.94 -55.59
CA VAL A 128 -46.88 22.18 -54.80
C VAL A 128 -47.77 22.44 -53.59
N GLN A 129 -47.18 22.62 -52.40
CA GLN A 129 -47.28 23.86 -51.61
C GLN A 129 -46.53 23.83 -50.26
N SER A 130 -45.70 24.85 -50.05
CA SER A 130 -45.26 25.35 -48.74
C SER A 130 -46.45 25.81 -47.91
N VAL A 131 -46.53 25.44 -46.63
CA VAL A 131 -47.11 26.30 -45.57
C VAL A 131 -46.40 26.01 -44.24
N ALA A 132 -45.79 27.04 -43.68
CA ALA A 132 -45.41 27.13 -42.29
C ALA A 132 -46.65 27.23 -41.40
N ALA A 133 -46.74 26.45 -40.32
CA ALA A 133 -47.60 26.80 -39.19
C ALA A 133 -47.15 26.07 -37.92
N ALA A 134 -46.75 26.86 -36.94
CA ALA A 134 -46.58 26.47 -35.56
C ALA A 134 -47.87 25.89 -34.96
N ARG A 135 -47.74 24.87 -34.10
CA ARG A 135 -48.58 24.75 -32.90
C ARG A 135 -47.80 24.18 -31.70
N PRO A 136 -48.13 24.66 -30.48
CA PRO A 136 -47.51 24.32 -29.21
C PRO A 136 -48.12 23.03 -28.63
N GLY A 137 -47.36 22.34 -27.79
CA GLY A 137 -47.82 21.13 -27.09
C GLY A 137 -46.86 20.73 -25.99
N VAL A 138 -47.01 21.39 -24.84
CA VAL A 138 -46.31 21.08 -23.60
C VAL A 138 -46.79 19.71 -23.10
N GLY A 139 -45.86 18.76 -23.00
CA GLY A 139 -46.05 17.47 -22.35
C GLY A 139 -44.81 17.14 -21.54
N SER A 140 -44.82 17.56 -20.28
CA SER A 140 -43.75 17.34 -19.30
C SER A 140 -43.49 15.85 -19.12
N ALA A 141 -42.28 15.39 -19.46
CA ALA A 141 -41.79 14.07 -19.10
C ALA A 141 -41.44 14.04 -17.58
N PRO A 142 -41.80 12.99 -16.83
CA PRO A 142 -41.47 12.89 -15.42
C PRO A 142 -39.97 12.64 -15.22
N LEU A 143 -39.38 13.48 -14.39
CA LEU A 143 -37.99 13.40 -13.94
C LEU A 143 -37.82 12.15 -13.05
N LEU A 144 -37.17 11.10 -13.56
CA LEU A 144 -36.72 9.99 -12.75
C LEU A 144 -35.50 10.44 -11.93
N THR A 145 -35.75 10.88 -10.70
CA THR A 145 -34.68 11.10 -9.72
C THR A 145 -34.10 9.74 -9.29
N PRO A 146 -32.79 9.49 -9.47
CA PRO A 146 -32.15 8.32 -8.90
C PRO A 146 -32.10 8.47 -7.38
N THR A 147 -32.84 7.63 -6.65
CA THR A 147 -32.71 7.44 -5.21
C THR A 147 -31.31 6.92 -4.90
N THR A 148 -30.40 7.82 -4.59
CA THR A 148 -29.11 7.46 -4.00
C THR A 148 -29.37 7.07 -2.53
N PRO A 149 -28.94 5.87 -2.10
CA PRO A 149 -29.09 5.46 -0.70
C PRO A 149 -28.28 6.41 0.18
N THR A 150 -28.92 6.93 1.22
CA THR A 150 -28.37 7.95 2.12
C THR A 150 -27.17 7.41 2.90
N ALA A 151 -26.16 8.27 3.14
CA ALA A 151 -24.90 7.93 3.80
C ALA A 151 -25.06 7.31 5.21
N ALA A 152 -26.21 7.53 5.86
CA ALA A 152 -26.54 6.95 7.16
C ALA A 152 -26.76 5.42 7.11
N GLU A 153 -27.19 4.88 5.97
CA GLU A 153 -27.53 3.45 5.83
C GLU A 153 -26.31 2.58 5.55
N ARG A 154 -25.31 3.12 4.82
CA ARG A 154 -24.00 2.47 4.64
C ARG A 154 -23.18 2.35 5.94
N ALA A 155 -23.40 3.26 6.90
CA ALA A 155 -22.68 3.26 8.18
C ALA A 155 -23.13 2.12 9.14
N ARG A 156 -24.34 1.55 8.97
CA ARG A 156 -24.83 0.44 9.80
C ARG A 156 -24.31 -0.94 9.35
N ALA A 157 -23.99 -1.11 8.07
CA ALA A 157 -23.54 -2.40 7.54
C ALA A 157 -22.10 -2.79 7.93
N ILE A 158 -21.23 -1.81 8.21
CA ILE A 158 -19.78 -2.04 8.46
C ILE A 158 -19.48 -2.33 9.93
N ARG A 159 -20.39 -2.03 10.87
CA ARG A 159 -20.14 -2.19 12.32
C ARG A 159 -20.37 -3.60 12.86
N TRP A 160 -21.18 -4.43 12.19
CA TRP A 160 -21.49 -5.78 12.65
C TRP A 160 -20.25 -6.71 12.75
N PRO A 161 -19.32 -6.78 11.77
CA PRO A 161 -18.14 -7.62 11.90
C PRO A 161 -17.19 -7.16 13.02
N LEU A 162 -17.13 -5.86 13.30
CA LEU A 162 -16.29 -5.30 14.38
C LEU A 162 -16.77 -5.78 15.76
N TYR A 163 -18.09 -5.77 16.01
CA TYR A 163 -18.63 -6.27 17.28
C TYR A 163 -18.42 -7.77 17.46
N LEU A 164 -18.43 -8.55 16.37
CA LEU A 164 -18.16 -9.99 16.44
C LEU A 164 -16.69 -10.26 16.81
N VAL A 165 -15.75 -9.49 16.25
CA VAL A 165 -14.32 -9.58 16.63
C VAL A 165 -14.10 -9.20 18.09
N ILE A 166 -14.72 -8.11 18.56
CA ILE A 166 -14.62 -7.69 19.97
C ILE A 166 -15.22 -8.75 20.90
N ALA A 167 -16.36 -9.34 20.56
CA ALA A 167 -16.99 -10.39 21.36
C ALA A 167 -16.12 -11.65 21.46
N VAL A 168 -15.52 -12.08 20.34
CA VAL A 168 -14.59 -13.23 20.32
C VAL A 168 -13.32 -12.94 21.11
N ALA A 169 -12.74 -11.75 20.98
CA ALA A 169 -11.56 -11.34 21.74
C ALA A 169 -11.84 -11.32 23.26
N ALA A 170 -13.00 -10.80 23.67
CA ALA A 170 -13.42 -10.80 25.06
C ALA A 170 -13.60 -12.24 25.61
N LEU A 171 -14.15 -13.14 24.81
CA LEU A 171 -14.32 -14.56 25.17
C LEU A 171 -12.97 -15.27 25.36
N ILE A 172 -11.99 -15.01 24.47
CA ILE A 172 -10.64 -15.56 24.58
C ILE A 172 -9.94 -15.01 25.84
N ALA A 173 -10.06 -13.71 26.11
CA ALA A 173 -9.48 -13.09 27.30
C ALA A 173 -10.08 -13.68 28.59
N LEU A 174 -11.40 -13.90 28.63
CA LEU A 174 -12.08 -14.56 29.75
C LEU A 174 -11.63 -16.01 29.93
N ALA A 175 -11.47 -16.77 28.85
CA ALA A 175 -10.97 -18.14 28.91
C ALA A 175 -9.52 -18.21 29.42
N ALA A 176 -8.65 -17.29 28.97
CA ALA A 176 -7.28 -17.19 29.44
C ALA A 176 -7.21 -16.82 30.93
N LEU A 177 -8.05 -15.87 31.37
CA LEU A 177 -8.12 -15.47 32.78
C LEU A 177 -8.65 -16.60 33.67
N TRP A 178 -9.59 -17.39 33.18
CA TRP A 178 -10.09 -18.57 33.86
C TRP A 178 -8.99 -19.63 34.02
N TRP A 179 -8.21 -19.88 32.95
CA TRP A 179 -7.07 -20.79 33.00
C TRP A 179 -5.99 -20.37 33.99
N LEU A 180 -5.70 -19.07 34.07
CA LEU A 180 -4.69 -18.52 34.99
C LEU A 180 -5.12 -18.61 36.46
N ARG A 181 -6.42 -18.68 36.75
CA ARG A 181 -6.94 -18.90 38.11
C ARG A 181 -6.96 -20.37 38.51
N SER A 182 -7.06 -21.29 37.56
CA SER A 182 -7.12 -22.73 37.83
C SER A 182 -5.75 -23.40 38.05
N THR A 183 -4.64 -22.66 37.93
CA THR A 183 -3.33 -23.16 38.37
C THR A 183 -3.18 -22.94 39.87
N ASP A 184 -3.69 -23.89 40.66
CA ASP A 184 -3.36 -24.01 42.09
C ASP A 184 -1.85 -24.19 42.24
N ALA A 185 -1.20 -23.27 42.94
CA ALA A 185 0.22 -23.31 43.21
C ALA A 185 0.52 -24.38 44.27
N PRO A 186 1.54 -25.25 44.08
CA PRO A 186 1.99 -26.15 45.13
C PRO A 186 2.59 -25.35 46.29
N THR A 187 2.03 -25.54 47.49
CA THR A 187 2.52 -24.97 48.74
C THR A 187 3.95 -25.44 49.00
N ALA A 188 4.92 -24.55 48.77
CA ALA A 188 6.32 -24.77 49.16
C ALA A 188 6.50 -24.50 50.66
N ALA A 189 7.01 -25.49 51.37
CA ALA A 189 7.39 -25.40 52.78
C ALA A 189 8.58 -24.44 52.99
N PRO A 190 8.66 -23.72 54.13
CA PRO A 190 9.74 -22.78 54.38
C PRO A 190 11.02 -23.52 54.81
N ALA A 191 12.09 -23.37 54.03
CA ALA A 191 13.44 -23.79 54.42
C ALA A 191 14.18 -22.63 55.10
N ALA A 192 14.88 -22.97 56.18
CA ALA A 192 15.46 -22.07 57.16
C ALA A 192 16.60 -21.17 56.63
N THR A 193 16.62 -19.94 57.14
CA THR A 193 17.70 -18.95 57.00
C THR A 193 18.82 -19.22 58.01
N PRO A 194 20.09 -19.38 57.59
CA PRO A 194 21.22 -19.23 58.51
C PRO A 194 21.65 -17.77 58.56
N ALA A 195 21.71 -17.23 59.78
CA ALA A 195 22.23 -15.92 60.11
C ALA A 195 23.75 -15.87 59.99
N LEU A 196 24.30 -14.77 59.48
CA LEU A 196 25.70 -14.38 59.69
C LEU A 196 25.76 -13.18 60.65
N PRO A 197 26.64 -13.21 61.68
CA PRO A 197 26.87 -12.10 62.60
C PRO A 197 28.09 -11.25 62.21
N GLY A 198 27.99 -9.93 62.49
CA GLY A 198 29.15 -9.06 62.74
C GLY A 198 29.48 -8.05 61.63
N VAL A 199 29.19 -6.74 61.79
CA VAL A 199 30.09 -5.68 62.34
C VAL A 199 30.99 -5.11 61.21
N VAL A 200 31.04 -3.82 60.85
CA VAL A 200 31.24 -2.56 61.61
C VAL A 200 30.61 -1.35 60.84
N ALA A 201 30.29 -0.30 61.60
CA ALA A 201 29.73 0.99 61.20
C ALA A 201 30.71 2.02 60.56
N ALA A 202 30.15 2.90 59.71
CA ALA A 202 30.38 4.37 59.53
C ALA A 202 31.81 4.89 59.20
N PRO A 203 32.03 6.17 58.76
CA PRO A 203 31.09 7.29 58.59
C PRO A 203 31.17 8.09 57.26
N THR A 204 30.20 9.00 57.12
CA THR A 204 30.05 10.12 56.18
C THR A 204 31.17 11.18 56.30
N PRO A 205 31.49 11.91 55.22
CA PRO A 205 31.35 13.39 55.21
C PRO A 205 30.75 13.89 53.87
N ALA A 206 29.75 14.78 53.82
CA ALA A 206 29.71 16.21 54.16
C ALA A 206 30.48 17.13 53.18
N ALA A 207 29.68 17.81 52.34
CA ALA A 207 29.76 19.21 51.87
C ALA A 207 31.03 19.75 51.17
N ALA A 208 30.84 20.35 49.98
CA ALA A 208 31.41 21.66 49.66
C ALA A 208 30.62 22.37 48.55
N THR A 209 30.19 23.58 48.90
CA THR A 209 29.51 24.61 48.10
C THR A 209 30.54 25.62 47.60
N ALA A 210 30.44 26.11 46.37
CA ALA A 210 30.80 27.46 45.89
C ALA A 210 30.65 27.46 44.35
N ALA A 211 29.75 28.21 43.70
CA ALA A 211 29.47 29.64 43.71
C ALA A 211 30.54 30.50 43.00
N ALA A 212 30.04 31.34 42.09
CA ALA A 212 30.59 32.59 41.55
C ALA A 212 31.67 32.48 40.46
N LEU A 213 31.79 33.35 39.44
CA LEU A 213 31.07 34.52 38.89
C LEU A 213 31.81 34.82 37.55
N LEU A 214 31.13 35.11 36.43
CA LEU A 214 31.17 36.38 35.67
C LEU A 214 32.54 37.11 35.56
N ASP A 215 33.08 37.26 34.35
CA ASP A 215 33.50 38.53 33.68
C ASP A 215 34.26 38.20 32.36
N THR A 216 33.84 38.61 31.16
CA THR A 216 33.99 39.92 30.47
C THR A 216 35.40 40.17 29.89
N ALA A 217 35.47 40.19 28.53
CA ALA A 217 36.20 41.02 27.53
C ALA A 217 37.55 41.73 27.90
N PRO A 218 38.40 42.23 26.95
CA PRO A 218 38.12 42.62 25.56
C PRO A 218 39.25 42.35 24.51
N ALA A 219 38.98 42.84 23.29
CA ALA A 219 39.82 42.89 22.09
C ALA A 219 40.93 43.95 22.13
N VAL A 220 42.02 43.78 21.35
CA VAL A 220 42.70 44.84 20.56
C VAL A 220 43.47 44.22 19.35
N ASP A 221 43.34 44.92 18.22
CA ASP A 221 44.08 44.99 16.94
C ASP A 221 45.41 44.26 16.72
N ALA A 222 45.58 43.77 15.48
CA ALA A 222 46.64 44.25 14.58
C ALA A 222 46.33 43.90 13.11
N ALA A 223 46.20 44.94 12.29
CA ALA A 223 46.08 44.88 10.84
C ALA A 223 47.41 44.53 10.16
N THR A 224 47.38 43.77 9.07
CA THR A 224 48.37 43.89 7.98
C THR A 224 47.68 43.63 6.65
N THR A 225 47.62 44.69 5.86
CA THR A 225 47.20 44.78 4.47
C THR A 225 48.20 44.08 3.56
N VAL A 226 47.75 43.14 2.73
CA VAL A 226 48.42 42.82 1.46
C VAL A 226 47.34 42.57 0.39
N LEU A 227 47.40 43.32 -0.71
CA LEU A 227 46.58 43.18 -1.92
C LEU A 227 47.56 43.16 -3.13
N PRO A 228 47.15 42.75 -4.33
CA PRO A 228 47.03 41.37 -4.82
C PRO A 228 48.02 41.10 -5.98
N THR A 229 48.34 39.84 -6.26
CA THR A 229 48.99 39.44 -7.52
C THR A 229 48.02 38.60 -8.36
N PRO A 230 47.84 38.88 -9.67
CA PRO A 230 46.82 38.24 -10.47
C PRO A 230 47.35 36.91 -11.03
N ALA A 231 46.82 35.79 -10.55
CA ALA A 231 46.94 34.49 -11.22
C ALA A 231 45.58 34.09 -11.78
N ARG A 232 45.56 33.85 -13.10
CA ARG A 232 44.41 33.39 -13.87
C ARG A 232 43.88 32.04 -13.38
N PRO A 233 42.60 31.74 -13.67
CA PRO A 233 41.82 30.72 -13.01
C PRO A 233 42.06 29.36 -13.67
N THR A 234 42.43 28.34 -12.91
CA THR A 234 42.08 26.94 -13.20
C THR A 234 42.32 26.12 -11.93
N SER A 235 41.30 26.05 -11.09
CA SER A 235 41.11 24.88 -10.24
C SER A 235 39.62 24.63 -10.24
N ALA A 236 39.27 23.62 -11.04
CA ALA A 236 37.94 23.07 -11.20
C ALA A 236 37.22 22.93 -9.86
N PRO A 237 35.88 23.07 -9.80
CA PRO A 237 35.16 22.63 -8.62
C PRO A 237 35.47 21.14 -8.45
N THR A 238 36.22 20.80 -7.40
CA THR A 238 36.28 19.44 -6.88
C THR A 238 34.84 19.12 -6.47
N SER A 239 34.10 18.47 -7.38
CA SER A 239 32.78 17.93 -7.10
C SER A 239 32.99 16.81 -6.09
N VAL A 240 32.93 17.16 -4.81
CA VAL A 240 32.90 16.17 -3.74
C VAL A 240 31.54 15.51 -3.85
N ALA A 241 31.51 14.35 -4.52
CA ALA A 241 30.33 13.49 -4.56
C ALA A 241 29.93 13.19 -3.11
N THR A 242 28.92 13.91 -2.62
CA THR A 242 28.40 13.72 -1.27
C THR A 242 27.53 12.47 -1.32
N LEU A 243 28.14 11.33 -1.03
CA LEU A 243 27.42 10.06 -0.92
C LEU A 243 26.47 10.16 0.27
N VAL A 244 25.17 10.24 -0.01
CA VAL A 244 24.13 10.22 1.03
C VAL A 244 24.17 8.83 1.70
N PRO A 245 24.36 8.74 3.03
CA PRO A 245 24.36 7.45 3.71
C PRO A 245 23.04 6.70 3.50
N THR A 246 23.14 5.39 3.29
CA THR A 246 22.01 4.52 2.95
C THR A 246 21.18 4.15 4.19
N LEU A 247 19.86 4.28 4.07
CA LEU A 247 18.90 3.85 5.07
C LEU A 247 18.34 2.46 4.77
N VAL A 248 18.11 1.66 5.81
CA VAL A 248 17.46 0.35 5.70
C VAL A 248 15.97 0.56 5.43
N VAL A 249 15.43 -0.15 4.46
CA VAL A 249 14.00 -0.18 4.14
C VAL A 249 13.20 -0.64 5.37
N GLY A 250 12.02 -0.04 5.59
CA GLY A 250 11.19 -0.27 6.78
C GLY A 250 11.61 0.51 8.02
N ARG A 251 12.75 1.23 7.99
CA ARG A 251 13.13 2.15 9.06
C ARG A 251 12.26 3.41 9.00
N VAL A 252 11.64 3.77 10.12
CA VAL A 252 10.88 5.01 10.24
C VAL A 252 11.85 6.19 10.41
N VAL A 253 11.61 7.27 9.66
CA VAL A 253 12.34 8.52 9.76
C VAL A 253 11.37 9.62 10.18
N ALA A 254 11.65 10.27 11.30
CA ALA A 254 10.87 11.39 11.79
C ALA A 254 11.48 12.73 11.34
N SER A 255 10.64 13.69 11.04
CA SER A 255 10.95 15.08 10.70
C SER A 255 9.85 15.98 11.24
N GLU A 256 10.16 16.74 12.30
CA GLU A 256 9.19 17.62 12.98
C GLU A 256 7.95 16.82 13.46
N GLN A 257 6.77 17.11 12.92
CA GLN A 257 5.51 16.42 13.21
C GLN A 257 5.20 15.26 12.25
N TRP A 258 6.11 14.95 11.33
CA TRP A 258 5.91 13.95 10.29
C TRP A 258 6.81 12.76 10.51
N HIS A 259 6.32 11.57 10.23
CA HIS A 259 7.18 10.40 10.06
C HIS A 259 6.89 9.74 8.72
N ALA A 260 7.96 9.29 8.09
CA ALA A 260 7.92 8.62 6.80
C ALA A 260 8.66 7.29 6.86
N VAL A 261 8.14 6.29 6.16
CA VAL A 261 8.79 5.00 5.99
C VAL A 261 8.56 4.51 4.56
N LEU A 262 9.66 4.13 3.92
CA LEU A 262 9.60 3.33 2.69
C LEU A 262 9.48 1.86 3.10
N LEU A 263 8.35 1.23 2.82
CA LEU A 263 8.06 -0.14 3.28
C LEU A 263 8.82 -1.18 2.47
N ARG A 264 8.94 -0.99 1.16
CA ARG A 264 9.65 -1.88 0.26
C ARG A 264 10.52 -1.09 -0.73
N PRO A 265 11.65 -1.63 -1.18
CA PRO A 265 12.42 -0.99 -2.25
C PRO A 265 11.63 -0.96 -3.57
N ASP A 266 10.77 -1.96 -3.78
CA ASP A 266 9.93 -2.11 -4.98
C ASP A 266 8.70 -1.20 -4.98
N ASP A 267 8.44 -0.47 -3.90
CA ASP A 267 7.40 0.58 -3.86
C ASP A 267 7.84 1.86 -4.61
N ALA A 268 9.06 1.84 -5.14
CA ALA A 268 9.71 2.92 -5.87
C ALA A 268 10.04 2.48 -7.30
N VAL A 269 9.19 2.87 -8.26
CA VAL A 269 9.24 2.37 -9.65
C VAL A 269 9.18 3.50 -10.68
N PRO A 270 9.86 3.34 -11.83
CA PRO A 270 9.61 4.20 -12.97
C PRO A 270 8.19 3.96 -13.50
N ILE A 271 7.52 5.04 -13.92
CA ILE A 271 6.28 4.98 -14.69
C ILE A 271 6.60 5.41 -16.10
N ASP A 272 6.31 4.52 -17.05
CA ASP A 272 6.39 4.81 -18.47
C ASP A 272 5.08 5.46 -18.95
N GLY A 273 5.21 6.55 -19.71
CA GLY A 273 4.08 7.24 -20.33
C GLY A 273 3.50 8.39 -19.50
N SER A 274 2.32 8.85 -19.92
CA SER A 274 1.60 9.97 -19.31
C SER A 274 0.69 9.52 -18.18
N ILE A 275 0.53 10.37 -17.16
CA ILE A 275 -0.45 10.17 -16.08
C ILE A 275 -1.59 11.14 -16.33
N SER A 276 -2.74 10.63 -16.75
CA SER A 276 -3.86 11.45 -17.20
C SER A 276 -3.41 12.42 -18.31
N THR A 277 -3.51 13.73 -18.11
CA THR A 277 -3.09 14.78 -19.05
C THR A 277 -1.64 15.25 -18.88
N PHE A 278 -0.90 14.69 -17.91
CA PHE A 278 0.46 15.12 -17.64
C PHE A 278 1.47 14.31 -18.46
N GLN A 279 2.31 15.02 -19.21
CA GLN A 279 3.44 14.46 -19.94
C GLN A 279 4.72 14.61 -19.12
N PRO A 280 5.56 13.56 -19.03
CA PRO A 280 6.86 13.68 -18.38
C PRO A 280 7.83 14.47 -19.27
N GLN A 281 8.67 15.30 -18.65
CA GLN A 281 9.80 15.93 -19.35
C GLN A 281 10.91 14.92 -19.68
N GLY A 282 11.05 13.88 -18.87
CA GLY A 282 11.90 12.74 -19.17
C GLY A 282 11.18 11.43 -18.89
N ARG A 283 10.95 11.15 -17.61
CA ARG A 283 10.17 10.02 -17.13
C ARG A 283 9.56 10.33 -15.78
N PHE A 284 8.38 9.77 -15.53
CA PHE A 284 7.83 9.79 -14.19
C PHE A 284 8.46 8.71 -13.34
N TRP A 285 8.61 9.03 -12.06
CA TRP A 285 9.11 8.12 -11.07
C TRP A 285 8.20 8.18 -9.85
N LEU A 286 7.66 7.04 -9.45
CA LEU A 286 6.71 6.92 -8.36
C LEU A 286 7.40 6.28 -7.17
N ALA A 287 7.28 6.89 -6.00
CA ALA A 287 7.57 6.26 -4.72
C ALA A 287 6.31 6.24 -3.85
N LEU A 288 5.83 5.05 -3.51
CA LEU A 288 4.76 4.89 -2.54
C LEU A 288 5.36 4.88 -1.13
N VAL A 289 5.10 5.93 -0.36
CA VAL A 289 5.68 6.13 0.98
C VAL A 289 4.57 6.10 2.01
N ALA A 290 4.79 5.39 3.12
CA ALA A 290 3.89 5.43 4.27
C ALA A 290 4.26 6.64 5.14
N ILE A 291 3.32 7.57 5.30
CA ILE A 291 3.53 8.85 5.97
C ILE A 291 2.46 9.02 7.04
N GLY A 292 2.86 9.41 8.24
CA GLY A 292 1.95 9.77 9.32
C GLY A 292 2.19 11.19 9.83
N ASN A 293 1.17 11.71 10.52
CA ASN A 293 1.18 13.02 11.16
C ASN A 293 1.01 12.83 12.67
N ASP A 294 2.06 13.14 13.40
CA ASP A 294 2.12 13.12 14.87
C ASP A 294 1.77 14.49 15.48
N GLY A 295 1.35 15.46 14.65
CA GLY A 295 0.92 16.78 15.07
C GLY A 295 -0.39 16.77 15.85
N ALA A 296 -0.85 17.95 16.27
CA ALA A 296 -2.08 18.10 17.06
C ALA A 296 -3.36 18.22 16.20
N ALA A 297 -3.22 18.49 14.90
CA ALA A 297 -4.34 18.71 13.98
C ALA A 297 -4.07 18.08 12.61
N PRO A 298 -5.12 17.73 11.85
CA PRO A 298 -4.96 17.35 10.45
C PRO A 298 -4.17 18.41 9.69
N ALA A 299 -3.20 17.98 8.90
CA ALA A 299 -2.32 18.88 8.18
C ALA A 299 -1.99 18.30 6.81
N ARG A 300 -1.72 19.17 5.84
CA ARG A 300 -1.18 18.76 4.54
C ARG A 300 0.33 18.56 4.65
N MET A 301 0.82 17.49 4.04
CA MET A 301 2.23 17.20 3.98
C MET A 301 2.99 18.28 3.19
N PRO A 302 4.12 18.80 3.69
CA PRO A 302 4.99 19.70 2.93
C PRO A 302 5.56 19.02 1.66
N ALA A 303 5.59 19.74 0.54
CA ALA A 303 6.08 19.20 -0.73
C ALA A 303 7.58 18.83 -0.69
N ASP A 304 8.36 19.48 0.16
CA ASP A 304 9.79 19.22 0.38
C ASP A 304 10.04 18.37 1.63
N LEU A 305 9.02 17.67 2.16
CA LEU A 305 9.22 16.67 3.22
C LEU A 305 10.07 15.50 2.73
N VAL A 306 9.79 15.01 1.52
CA VAL A 306 10.54 13.91 0.91
C VAL A 306 11.05 14.39 -0.45
N VAL A 307 12.34 14.24 -0.67
CA VAL A 307 13.01 14.64 -1.91
C VAL A 307 13.72 13.46 -2.52
N LEU A 308 13.82 13.44 -3.85
CA LEU A 308 14.65 12.48 -4.54
C LEU A 308 15.97 13.14 -4.92
N ILE A 309 17.08 12.47 -4.65
CA ILE A 309 18.42 12.95 -4.96
C ILE A 309 19.08 11.97 -5.92
N ASP A 310 19.69 12.45 -7.00
CA ASP A 310 20.47 11.61 -7.91
C ASP A 310 21.95 11.52 -7.50
N ARG A 311 22.73 10.74 -8.24
CA ARG A 311 24.19 10.64 -8.04
C ARG A 311 24.93 11.97 -8.08
N SER A 312 24.44 12.94 -8.87
CA SER A 312 25.07 14.26 -9.00
C SER A 312 24.75 15.19 -7.82
N GLY A 313 23.87 14.76 -6.90
CA GLY A 313 23.37 15.57 -5.81
C GLY A 313 22.20 16.48 -6.22
N GLN A 314 21.68 16.33 -7.44
CA GLN A 314 20.54 17.12 -7.90
C GLN A 314 19.28 16.65 -7.16
N ARG A 315 18.53 17.63 -6.63
CA ARG A 315 17.31 17.38 -5.85
C ARG A 315 16.08 17.57 -6.74
N TYR A 316 15.16 16.62 -6.65
CA TYR A 316 13.88 16.62 -7.34
C TYR A 316 12.75 16.61 -6.30
N LEU A 317 11.82 17.54 -6.46
CA LEU A 317 10.64 17.64 -5.61
C LEU A 317 9.50 16.81 -6.21
N PRO A 318 8.70 16.15 -5.35
CA PRO A 318 7.48 15.49 -5.80
C PRO A 318 6.43 16.53 -6.21
N GLN A 319 5.63 16.22 -7.22
CA GLN A 319 4.58 17.11 -7.71
C GLN A 319 3.21 16.73 -7.13
N PRO A 320 2.57 17.59 -6.30
CA PRO A 320 1.31 17.25 -5.65
C PRO A 320 0.17 16.96 -6.63
N ALA A 321 0.08 17.73 -7.72
CA ALA A 321 -0.95 17.55 -8.74
C ALA A 321 -0.86 16.18 -9.43
N LEU A 322 0.34 15.63 -9.63
CA LEU A 322 0.54 14.28 -10.19
C LEU A 322 0.05 13.20 -9.23
N SER A 323 0.29 13.35 -7.93
CA SER A 323 -0.22 12.43 -6.89
C SER A 323 -1.75 12.34 -6.93
N THR A 324 -2.42 13.48 -7.01
CA THR A 324 -3.89 13.55 -7.14
C THR A 324 -4.36 12.92 -8.46
N ALA A 325 -3.73 13.25 -9.60
CA ALA A 325 -4.08 12.69 -10.90
C ALA A 325 -3.88 11.16 -10.96
N TYR A 326 -2.82 10.66 -10.35
CA TYR A 326 -2.52 9.23 -10.27
C TYR A 326 -3.61 8.48 -9.48
N LEU A 327 -4.01 8.98 -8.31
CA LEU A 327 -5.08 8.34 -7.54
C LEU A 327 -6.45 8.44 -8.21
N ALA A 328 -6.70 9.50 -8.97
CA ALA A 328 -7.91 9.60 -9.80
C ALA A 328 -7.92 8.56 -10.94
N ALA A 329 -6.77 8.29 -11.55
CA ALA A 329 -6.65 7.32 -12.64
C ALA A 329 -6.65 5.86 -12.17
N TYR A 330 -5.99 5.55 -11.05
CA TYR A 330 -5.77 4.17 -10.61
C TYR A 330 -6.55 3.75 -9.35
N GLY A 331 -7.24 4.68 -8.69
CA GLY A 331 -8.13 4.40 -7.57
C GLY A 331 -7.47 4.48 -6.19
N ARG A 332 -8.14 5.20 -5.29
CA ARG A 332 -7.80 5.29 -3.85
C ARG A 332 -8.04 3.97 -3.13
N GLY A 333 -7.22 3.68 -2.12
CA GLY A 333 -7.23 2.45 -1.33
C GLY A 333 -6.61 1.22 -2.03
N GLN A 334 -6.26 1.34 -3.32
CA GLN A 334 -5.55 0.29 -4.08
C GLN A 334 -4.10 0.69 -4.37
N ARG A 335 -3.88 1.93 -4.82
CA ARG A 335 -2.54 2.45 -5.19
C ARG A 335 -2.03 3.57 -4.27
N GLY A 336 -2.72 3.77 -3.15
CA GLY A 336 -2.46 4.81 -2.17
C GLY A 336 -3.76 5.22 -1.49
N ASP A 337 -3.66 5.68 -0.25
CA ASP A 337 -4.78 6.07 0.58
C ASP A 337 -5.13 7.55 0.33
N LEU A 338 -4.11 8.40 0.35
CA LEU A 338 -4.22 9.86 0.26
C LEU A 338 -3.27 10.39 -0.82
N SER A 339 -3.67 11.49 -1.49
CA SER A 339 -2.75 12.26 -2.33
C SER A 339 -1.95 13.22 -1.46
N MET A 340 -0.88 13.79 -2.02
CA MET A 340 -0.10 14.85 -1.35
C MET A 340 -0.91 16.12 -1.06
N GLU A 341 -2.04 16.32 -1.74
CA GLU A 341 -2.90 17.49 -1.55
C GLU A 341 -3.98 17.26 -0.49
N ASP A 342 -4.16 16.02 -0.03
CA ASP A 342 -5.09 15.73 1.04
C ASP A 342 -4.48 16.06 2.41
N GLU A 343 -5.34 16.33 3.38
CA GLU A 343 -4.93 16.46 4.78
C GLU A 343 -4.75 15.09 5.42
N ILE A 344 -3.64 14.91 6.12
CA ILE A 344 -3.31 13.69 6.86
C ILE A 344 -3.82 13.86 8.30
N PRO A 345 -4.70 12.97 8.79
CA PRO A 345 -5.18 13.02 10.16
C PRO A 345 -4.03 12.97 11.17
N ALA A 346 -4.15 13.75 12.25
CA ALA A 346 -3.24 13.75 13.40
C ALA A 346 -3.44 12.52 14.31
N ASP A 347 -3.58 11.33 13.72
CA ASP A 347 -3.76 10.08 14.45
C ASP A 347 -2.45 9.29 14.64
N GLY A 348 -1.33 9.81 14.13
CA GLY A 348 -0.03 9.11 14.04
C GLY A 348 -0.06 7.88 13.13
N GLY A 349 -1.20 7.59 12.51
CA GLY A 349 -1.39 6.40 11.69
C GLY A 349 -0.81 6.59 10.29
N ASN A 350 0.01 5.62 9.87
CA ASN A 350 0.60 5.63 8.53
C ASN A 350 -0.48 5.62 7.43
N LYS A 351 -0.38 6.54 6.50
CA LYS A 351 -1.18 6.61 5.27
C LYS A 351 -0.25 6.44 4.07
N SER A 352 -0.66 5.63 3.10
CA SER A 352 0.15 5.37 1.90
C SER A 352 -0.06 6.51 0.91
N ILE A 353 1.00 7.24 0.57
CA ILE A 353 0.93 8.41 -0.30
C ILE A 353 1.84 8.22 -1.51
N PRO A 354 1.31 8.26 -2.75
CA PRO A 354 2.13 8.17 -3.95
C PRO A 354 2.82 9.50 -4.20
N LEU A 355 4.15 9.51 -4.13
CA LEU A 355 5.00 10.63 -4.47
C LEU A 355 5.51 10.47 -5.89
N ILE A 356 5.19 11.43 -6.77
CA ILE A 356 5.55 11.34 -8.19
C ILE A 356 6.50 12.47 -8.55
N PHE A 357 7.62 12.09 -9.16
CA PHE A 357 8.70 12.96 -9.57
C PHE A 357 8.81 12.93 -11.09
N ASP A 358 9.11 14.07 -11.70
CA ASP A 358 9.48 14.16 -13.10
C ASP A 358 11.01 14.27 -13.17
N LEU A 359 11.65 13.24 -13.73
CA LEU A 359 13.10 13.11 -13.76
C LEU A 359 13.62 13.16 -15.20
N PRO A 360 14.76 13.82 -15.45
CA PRO A 360 15.40 13.73 -16.75
C PRO A 360 15.88 12.28 -16.99
N PRO A 361 16.02 11.86 -18.27
CA PRO A 361 16.45 10.50 -18.61
C PRO A 361 17.87 10.16 -18.10
N SER A 362 18.67 11.18 -17.81
CA SER A 362 20.04 11.08 -17.30
C SER A 362 20.12 10.80 -15.79
N ALA A 363 19.04 10.97 -15.02
CA ALA A 363 19.07 10.77 -13.57
C ALA A 363 19.30 9.28 -13.23
N ARG A 364 20.31 8.98 -12.41
CA ARG A 364 20.71 7.62 -12.02
C ARG A 364 21.02 7.55 -10.52
N GLU A 365 21.03 6.33 -9.98
CA GLU A 365 21.35 6.03 -8.57
C GLU A 365 20.53 6.92 -7.62
N LEU A 366 19.21 6.79 -7.73
CA LEU A 366 18.27 7.65 -7.04
C LEU A 366 18.23 7.28 -5.56
N THR A 367 18.18 8.28 -4.69
CA THR A 367 18.07 8.12 -3.23
C THR A 367 16.93 9.00 -2.72
N LEU A 368 15.99 8.40 -2.00
CA LEU A 368 14.87 9.09 -1.39
C LEU A 368 15.25 9.58 0.01
N VAL A 369 15.21 10.89 0.23
CA VAL A 369 15.65 11.51 1.49
C VAL A 369 14.50 12.26 2.13
N VAL A 370 14.32 12.07 3.44
CA VAL A 370 13.36 12.85 4.24
C VAL A 370 14.05 14.09 4.78
N ARG A 371 13.32 15.22 4.85
CA ARG A 371 13.81 16.47 5.42
C ARG A 371 14.41 16.24 6.80
N GLY A 372 15.54 16.88 7.09
CA GLY A 372 16.24 16.75 8.36
C GLY A 372 17.00 15.43 8.55
N SER A 373 16.80 14.43 7.67
CA SER A 373 17.60 13.20 7.69
C SER A 373 18.91 13.38 6.94
N VAL A 374 19.99 12.88 7.53
CA VAL A 374 21.31 12.80 6.88
C VAL A 374 21.41 11.62 5.91
N ALA A 375 20.47 10.67 5.99
CA ALA A 375 20.50 9.41 5.26
C ALA A 375 19.19 9.17 4.49
N GLY A 376 19.26 8.37 3.42
CA GLY A 376 18.13 8.13 2.52
C GLY A 376 18.05 6.70 1.98
N TRP A 377 16.88 6.32 1.49
CA TRP A 377 16.66 5.00 0.91
C TRP A 377 17.13 4.96 -0.54
N PRO A 378 18.05 4.05 -0.92
CA PRO A 378 18.41 3.85 -2.31
C PRO A 378 17.22 3.23 -3.04
N VAL A 379 16.92 3.78 -4.21
CA VAL A 379 15.73 3.44 -4.97
C VAL A 379 16.07 3.30 -6.45
N GLY A 380 15.45 2.33 -7.13
CA GLY A 380 15.79 2.00 -8.52
C GLY A 380 17.09 1.23 -8.73
N ALA A 381 17.79 0.83 -7.66
CA ALA A 381 18.87 -0.16 -7.73
C ALA A 381 18.26 -1.56 -7.72
N GLN A 382 17.85 -2.07 -8.89
CA GLN A 382 17.62 -3.51 -9.00
C GLN A 382 18.95 -4.21 -8.81
N ALA A 383 19.05 -5.04 -7.76
CA ALA A 383 20.06 -6.07 -7.68
C ALA A 383 19.90 -6.95 -8.93
N ARG A 384 20.82 -6.80 -9.88
CA ARG A 384 20.93 -7.72 -11.01
C ARG A 384 21.38 -9.09 -10.54
#